data_AF-A0A966PAC9-F1
#
_entry.id   AF-A0A966PAC9-F1
#
_cell.length_a   1.000
_cell.length_b   1.000
_cell.length_c   1.000
_cell.angle_alpha   90.00
_cell.angle_beta   90.00
_cell.angle_gamma   90.00
#
_symmetry.space_group_name_H-M   'P 1'
#
loop_
_entity.id
_entity.type
_entity.pdbx_description
1 polymer ?
#
loop_
_entity_poly.entity_id
_entity_poly.type
_entity_poly.pdbx_seq_one_letter_code
_entity_poly.pdbx_strand_id
1 'polypeptide(L)' 'IRDNYLAPLHLLQVSLLKKVRQQGGSSDSLISRALLLTINGVATGLRNTG' A
#
# COMPACT_ATOMS: atom_id res chain seq x y z
N ILE A 1 10.11 -11.42 -12.68
CA ILE A 1 8.79 -11.87 -12.15
C ILE A 1 8.35 -11.06 -10.93
N ARG A 2 9.21 -10.88 -9.90
CA ARG A 2 8.88 -10.09 -8.69
C ARG A 2 8.55 -8.62 -8.97
N ASP A 3 9.31 -7.95 -9.82
CA ASP A 3 9.06 -6.53 -10.18
C ASP A 3 7.70 -6.32 -10.85
N ASN A 4 7.23 -7.30 -11.62
CA ASN A 4 5.91 -7.26 -12.27
C ASN A 4 4.74 -7.34 -11.25
N TYR A 5 4.97 -7.88 -10.05
CA TYR A 5 3.97 -7.90 -8.97
C TYR A 5 4.07 -6.69 -8.05
N LEU A 6 5.24 -6.05 -7.98
CA LEU A 6 5.46 -4.84 -7.18
C LEU A 6 4.84 -3.61 -7.86
N ALA A 7 4.99 -3.46 -9.17
CA ALA A 7 4.44 -2.33 -9.93
C ALA A 7 2.93 -2.09 -9.68
N PRO A 8 2.02 -3.07 -9.85
CA PRO A 8 0.60 -2.85 -9.58
C PRO A 8 0.30 -2.60 -8.10
N LEU A 9 1.08 -3.19 -7.20
CA LEU A 9 0.90 -3.05 -5.76
C LEU A 9 1.33 -1.65 -5.26
N HIS A 10 2.36 -1.07 -5.86
CA HIS A 10 2.75 0.33 -5.63
C HIS A 10 1.69 1.33 -6.10
N LEU A 11 1.12 1.11 -7.29
CA LEU A 11 0.05 1.98 -7.81
C LEU A 11 -1.20 1.94 -6.92
N LEU A 12 -1.55 0.76 -6.40
CA LEU A 12 -2.62 0.61 -5.42
C LEU A 12 -2.29 1.34 -4.11
N GLN A 13 -1.08 1.18 -3.58
CA GLN A 13 -0.63 1.84 -2.35
C GLN A 13 -0.70 3.38 -2.45
N VAL A 14 -0.26 3.95 -3.58
CA VAL A 14 -0.34 5.41 -3.83
C VAL A 14 -1.79 5.89 -3.86
N SER A 15 -2.68 5.13 -4.50
CA SER A 15 -4.10 5.45 -4.59
C SER A 15 -4.78 5.41 -3.21
N LEU A 16 -4.43 4.43 -2.37
CA LEU A 16 -4.94 4.32 -1.01
C LEU A 16 -4.40 5.44 -0.11
N LEU A 17 -3.11 5.79 -0.21
CA LEU A 17 -2.52 6.92 0.51
C LEU A 17 -3.23 8.23 0.19
N LYS A 18 -3.57 8.47 -1.09
CA LYS A 18 -4.34 9.65 -1.49
C LYS A 18 -5.70 9.69 -0.80
N LYS A 19 -6.43 8.57 -0.77
CA LYS A 19 -7.76 8.47 -0.12
C LYS A 19 -7.68 8.70 1.39
N VAL A 20 -6.73 8.08 2.09
CA VAL A 20 -6.53 8.26 3.54
C VAL A 20 -6.23 9.73 3.86
N ARG A 21 -5.32 10.36 3.12
CA ARG A 21 -4.97 11.79 3.33
C ARG A 21 -6.14 12.74 3.07
N GLN A 22 -7.00 12.41 2.09
CA GLN A 22 -8.19 13.21 1.79
C GLN A 22 -9.29 13.07 2.86
N GLN A 23 -9.41 11.89 3.47
CA GLN A 23 -10.42 11.62 4.50
C GLN A 23 -9.99 12.01 5.92
N GLY A 24 -8.69 12.27 6.13
CA GLY A 24 -8.14 12.66 7.43
C GLY A 24 -8.41 11.61 8.52
N GLY A 25 -8.75 12.06 9.73
CA GLY A 25 -9.07 11.19 10.87
C GLY A 25 -10.35 10.36 10.72
N SER A 26 -11.13 10.60 9.66
CA SER A 26 -12.37 9.88 9.35
C SER A 26 -12.20 8.87 8.21
N SER A 27 -10.96 8.46 7.92
CA SER A 27 -10.69 7.46 6.89
C SER A 27 -11.40 6.15 7.18
N ASP A 28 -12.04 5.57 6.17
CA ASP A 28 -12.69 4.26 6.29
C ASP A 28 -11.66 3.20 6.73
N SER A 29 -12.01 2.46 7.78
CA SER A 29 -11.25 1.34 8.32
C SER A 29 -10.81 0.32 7.25
N LEU A 30 -11.62 0.10 6.21
CA LEU A 30 -11.30 -0.78 5.09
C LEU A 30 -10.17 -0.22 4.24
N ILE A 31 -10.18 1.08 3.97
CA ILE A 31 -9.14 1.77 3.20
C ILE A 31 -7.82 1.74 3.97
N SER A 32 -7.85 2.03 5.27
CA SER A 32 -6.67 1.96 6.13
C SER A 32 -6.09 0.56 6.22
N ARG A 33 -6.95 -0.47 6.33
CA ARG A 33 -6.51 -1.87 6.34
C ARG A 33 -5.96 -2.32 4.99
N ALA A 34 -6.56 -1.90 3.87
CA ALA A 34 -6.03 -2.15 2.54
C ALA A 34 -4.64 -1.53 2.36
N LEU A 35 -4.43 -0.31 2.87
CA LEU A 35 -3.13 0.36 2.82
C LEU A 35 -2.06 -0.44 3.58
N LEU A 36 -2.37 -0.90 4.80
CA LEU A 36 -1.47 -1.74 5.59
C LEU A 36 -1.11 -3.05 4.89
N LEU A 37 -2.07 -3.68 4.21
CA LEU A 37 -1.81 -4.89 3.42
C LEU A 37 -0.84 -4.62 2.26
N THR A 38 -0.97 -3.48 1.57
CA THR A 38 -0.01 -3.11 0.51
C THR A 38 1.39 -2.86 1.06
N ILE A 39 1.53 -2.18 2.22
CA ILE A 39 2.84 -1.97 2.86
C ILE A 39 3.50 -3.31 3.18
N ASN A 40 2.76 -4.24 3.78
CA ASN A 40 3.29 -5.58 4.08
C ASN A 40 3.66 -6.36 2.80
N GLY A 41 2.87 -6.22 1.73
CA GLY A 41 3.16 -6.82 0.44
C GLY A 41 4.44 -6.30 -0.20
N VAL A 42 4.64 -4.97 -0.18
CA VAL A 42 5.89 -4.33 -0.65
C VAL A 42 7.07 -4.78 0.19
N ALA A 43 6.98 -4.72 1.52
CA ALA A 43 8.07 -5.12 2.42
C ALA A 43 8.49 -6.58 2.20
N THR A 44 7.50 -7.48 2.08
CA THR A 44 7.75 -8.91 1.77
C THR A 44 8.40 -9.10 0.39
N GLY A 45 8.01 -8.28 -0.59
CA GLY A 45 8.55 -8.32 -1.95
C GLY A 45 9.98 -7.77 -2.06
N LEU A 46 10.29 -6.71 -1.32
CA LEU A 46 11.61 -6.06 -1.29
C LEU A 46 12.64 -6.82 -0.45
N ARG A 47 12.20 -7.66 0.50
CA ARG A 47 13.07 -8.48 1.37
C ARG A 47 14.13 -7.61 2.07
N ASN A 48 15.40 -8.00 2.05
CA ASN A 48 16.47 -7.32 2.78
C ASN A 48 16.89 -6.04 2.04
N THR A 49 16.37 -4.90 2.45
CA THR A 49 16.76 -3.57 1.94
C THR A 49 17.64 -2.81 2.94
N GLY A 50 18.43 -3.55 3.73
CA GLY A 50 19.37 -3.00 4.72
C GLY A 50 20.58 -2.37 4.07
#